data_AF-A0A7D5GU85-F1
#
_entry.id   AF-A0A7D5GU85-F1
#
_cell.length_a   1.000
_cell.length_b   1.000
_cell.length_c   1.000
_cell.angle_alpha   90.00
_cell.angle_beta   90.00
_cell.angle_gamma   90.00
#
_symmetry.space_group_name_H-M   'P 1'
#
loop_
_entity.id
_entity.type
_entity.pdbx_description
1 polymer ?
#
loop_
_entity_poly.entity_id
_entity_poly.type
_entity_poly.pdbx_seq_one_letter_code
_entity_poly.pdbx_strand_id
1 'polypeptide(L)' 'MLRNLGALGLAGIALLLAGIALIAYENLLIAVGMALIVAGLGLVVRSLISGLLQNFGMF' A
#
# COMPACT_ATOMS: atom_id res chain seq x y z
N MET A 1 7.14 1.51 10.54
CA MET A 1 6.24 0.41 10.12
C MET A 1 6.97 -0.71 9.38
N LEU A 2 7.98 -0.43 8.54
CA LEU A 2 8.76 -1.42 7.79
C LEU A 2 9.36 -2.57 8.65
N ARG A 3 9.76 -2.30 9.91
CA ARG A 3 10.23 -3.34 10.84
C ARG A 3 9.14 -4.30 11.33
N ASN A 4 7.86 -3.93 11.23
CA ASN A 4 6.73 -4.73 11.71
C ASN A 4 5.96 -5.43 10.58
N LEU A 5 6.39 -5.25 9.32
CA LEU A 5 5.72 -5.79 8.13
C LEU A 5 5.98 -7.30 7.92
N GLY A 6 6.97 -7.87 8.62
CA GLY A 6 7.43 -9.24 8.41
C GLY A 6 7.98 -9.46 6.99
N ALA A 7 8.44 -10.68 6.71
CA ALA A 7 9.00 -11.02 5.39
C ALA A 7 7.98 -10.84 4.26
N LEU A 8 6.71 -11.19 4.50
CA LEU A 8 5.63 -11.06 3.52
C LEU A 8 5.26 -9.61 3.20
N GLY A 9 5.22 -8.72 4.20
CA GLY A 9 4.94 -7.31 3.94
C GLY A 9 6.04 -6.61 3.17
N LEU A 10 7.31 -6.99 3.40
CA LEU A 10 8.44 -6.54 2.59
C LEU A 10 8.35 -7.07 1.15
N ALA A 11 8.04 -8.35 0.95
CA ALA A 11 7.84 -8.93 -0.37
C ALA A 11 6.68 -8.25 -1.12
N GLY A 12 5.58 -7.95 -0.44
CA GLY A 12 4.46 -7.21 -1.01
C GLY A 12 4.83 -5.81 -1.47
N ILE A 13 5.62 -5.06 -0.67
CA ILE A 13 6.13 -3.74 -1.07
C ILE A 13 7.05 -3.85 -2.29
N ALA A 14 7.94 -4.84 -2.31
CA ALA A 14 8.84 -5.06 -3.45
C ALA A 14 8.05 -5.36 -4.72
N LEU A 15 7.02 -6.22 -4.65
CA LEU A 15 6.15 -6.54 -5.77
C LEU A 15 5.38 -5.31 -6.27
N LEU A 16 4.85 -4.50 -5.34
CA LEU A 16 4.13 -3.26 -5.65
C LEU A 16 5.03 -2.28 -6.39
N LEU A 17 6.24 -2.05 -5.90
CA LEU A 17 7.21 -1.16 -6.55
C LEU A 17 7.64 -1.71 -7.92
N ALA A 18 7.83 -3.02 -8.04
CA ALA A 18 8.15 -3.66 -9.32
C ALA A 18 7.02 -3.48 -10.34
N GLY A 19 5.76 -3.64 -9.93
CA GLY A 19 4.59 -3.42 -10.79
C GLY A 19 4.51 -1.97 -11.29
N ILE A 20 4.69 -0.99 -10.40
CA ILE A 20 4.70 0.43 -10.80
C ILE A 20 5.86 0.72 -11.74
N ALA A 21 7.06 0.20 -11.46
CA ALA A 21 8.24 0.39 -12.32
C ALA A 21 8.05 -0.23 -13.71
N LEU A 22 7.41 -1.40 -13.78
CA LEU A 22 7.09 -2.06 -15.04
C LEU A 22 6.09 -1.23 -15.86
N ILE A 23 5.06 -0.68 -15.24
CA ILE A 23 4.11 0.21 -15.92
C ILE A 23 4.80 1.53 -16.35
N ALA A 24 5.71 2.05 -15.53
CA ALA A 24 6.45 3.28 -15.81
C ALA A 24 7.36 3.16 -17.04
N TYR A 25 7.82 1.95 -17.37
CA TYR A 25 8.58 1.68 -18.60
C TYR A 25 7.75 1.96 -19.86
N GLU A 26 6.44 1.66 -19.83
CA GLU A 26 5.53 1.88 -20.96
C GLU A 26 4.90 3.28 -20.93
N ASN A 27 4.41 3.73 -19.78
CA ASN A 27 3.75 5.01 -19.66
C ASN A 27 3.81 5.59 -18.23
N LEU A 28 4.55 6.69 -18.09
CA LEU A 28 4.76 7.36 -16.81
C LEU A 28 3.45 7.92 -16.22
N LEU A 29 2.53 8.42 -17.06
CA LEU A 29 1.26 8.97 -16.61
C LEU A 29 0.36 7.89 -16.00
N ILE A 30 0.31 6.71 -16.63
CA ILE A 30 -0.45 5.57 -16.11
C ILE A 30 0.18 5.07 -14.81
N ALA A 31 1.51 4.97 -14.75
CA ALA A 31 2.21 4.54 -13.53
C ALA A 31 1.92 5.46 -12.34
N VAL A 32 1.90 6.78 -12.56
CA VAL A 32 1.51 7.75 -11.52
C VAL A 32 0.06 7.55 -11.09
N GLY A 33 -0.87 7.37 -12.03
CA GLY A 33 -2.27 7.05 -11.72
C GLY A 33 -2.40 5.80 -10.86
N MET A 34 -1.67 4.73 -11.20
CA MET A 34 -1.64 3.48 -10.44
C MET A 34 -1.05 3.67 -9.03
N ALA A 35 0.04 4.44 -8.91
CA ALA A 35 0.65 4.75 -7.62
C ALA A 35 -0.33 5.49 -6.70
N LEU A 36 -1.10 6.43 -7.24
CA LEU A 36 -2.13 7.17 -6.50
C LEU A 36 -3.27 6.25 -6.02
N ILE A 37 -3.74 5.33 -6.87
CA ILE A 37 -4.76 4.34 -6.50
C ILE A 37 -4.26 3.50 -5.32
N VAL A 38 -3.05 2.97 -5.41
CA VAL A 38 -2.47 2.11 -4.37
C VAL A 38 -2.24 2.88 -3.07
N ALA A 39 -1.77 4.13 -3.15
CA ALA A 39 -1.62 4.99 -1.97
C ALA A 39 -2.98 5.26 -1.31
N GLY A 40 -4.02 5.59 -2.10
CA GLY A 40 -5.38 5.79 -1.63
C GLY A 40 -5.95 4.55 -0.94
N LEU A 41 -5.76 3.37 -1.53
CA LEU A 41 -6.16 2.09 -0.93
C LEU A 41 -5.44 1.86 0.41
N GLY A 42 -4.15 2.17 0.52
CA GLY A 42 -3.41 2.10 1.77
C GLY A 42 -4.01 2.99 2.87
N LEU A 43 -4.46 4.20 2.52
CA LEU A 43 -5.15 5.11 3.43
C LEU A 43 -6.52 4.56 3.87
N VAL A 44 -7.31 4.03 2.94
CA VAL A 44 -8.62 3.42 3.22
C VAL A 44 -8.45 2.21 4.14
N VAL A 45 -7.55 1.29 3.83
CA VAL A 45 -7.29 0.10 4.66
C VAL A 45 -6.83 0.53 6.06
N ARG A 46 -5.96 1.52 6.16
CA ARG A 46 -5.51 2.05 7.46
C ARG A 46 -6.69 2.62 8.26
N SER A 47 -7.57 3.42 7.66
CA SER A 47 -8.71 3.99 8.38
C SER A 47 -9.70 2.91 8.84
N LEU A 48 -9.93 1.90 8.01
CA LEU A 48 -10.76 0.74 8.37
C LEU A 48 -10.16 -0.03 9.55
N ILE A 49 -8.86 -0.35 9.51
CA ILE A 49 -8.20 -1.07 10.61
C ILE A 49 -8.21 -0.22 11.88
N SER A 50 -7.87 1.07 11.80
CA SER A 50 -7.92 1.97 12.95
C SER A 50 -9.31 2.05 13.57
N GLY A 51 -10.36 2.19 12.76
CA GLY A 51 -11.74 2.18 13.24
C GLY A 51 -12.16 0.85 13.87
N LEU A 52 -11.75 -0.29 13.29
CA LEU A 52 -12.00 -1.61 13.86
C LEU A 52 -11.32 -1.76 15.23
N LEU A 53 -10.03 -1.42 15.33
CA LEU A 53 -9.29 -1.55 16.58
C LEU A 53 -9.86 -0.63 17.68
N GLN A 54 -10.35 0.55 17.30
CA GLN A 54 -11.03 1.47 18.21
C GLN A 54 -12.36 0.86 18.71
N ASN A 55 -13.12 0.17 17.86
CA ASN A 55 -14.32 -0.57 18.27
C ASN A 55 -14.01 -1.73 19.24
N PHE A 56 -12.80 -2.29 19.20
CA PHE A 56 -12.33 -3.30 20.15
C PHE A 56 -11.74 -2.69 21.44
N GLY A 57 -11.80 -1.37 21.63
CA GLY A 57 -11.25 -0.69 22.81
C GLY A 57 -9.72 -0.69 22.88
N MET A 58 -9.04 -0.99 21.75
CA MET A 58 -7.58 -0.99 21.66
C MET A 58 -7.00 0.41 21.38
N PHE A 59 -7.84 1.46 21.36
CA PHE A 59 -7.48 2.88 21.24
C PHE A 59 -8.50 3.78 21.94
#